data_AF-A0A0L0FMG6-F1
#
_entry.id   AF-A0A0L0FMG6-F1
#
_cell.length_a   1.000
_cell.length_b   1.000
_cell.length_c   1.000
_cell.angle_alpha   90.00
_cell.angle_beta   90.00
_cell.angle_gamma   90.00
#
_symmetry.space_group_name_H-M   'P 1'
#
loop_
_entity.id
_entity.type
_entity.pdbx_description
1 polymer ?
#
loop_
_entity_poly.entity_id
_entity_poly.type
_entity_poly.pdbx_seq_one_letter_code
_entity_poly.pdbx_strand_id
1 'polypeptide(L)'
;MHPQLARHVHPTCQDAIDALEACHRENSFRKFLGECNDAKTQLDRCLYDEYKVEQKRNLAESRRRRTAFKANMKESQEAGEE
;
A
#
# COMPACT_ATOMS: atom_id res chain seq x y z
N MET A 1 2.16 -9.94 0.43
CA MET A 1 2.66 -8.55 0.58
C MET A 1 2.93 -8.33 2.07
N HIS A 2 4.18 -8.26 2.51
CA HIS A 2 4.52 -7.77 3.86
C HIS A 2 5.00 -6.32 3.69
N PRO A 3 4.11 -5.33 3.76
CA PRO A 3 4.53 -3.93 3.69
C PRO A 3 5.52 -3.67 4.84
N GLN A 4 6.63 -3.01 4.53
CA GLN A 4 7.59 -2.59 5.53
C GLN A 4 6.86 -1.55 6.40
N LEU A 5 6.66 -1.81 7.71
CA LEU A 5 6.00 -0.92 8.68
C LEU A 5 6.84 0.33 8.99
N ALA A 6 7.35 1.02 7.97
CA ALA A 6 8.12 2.24 8.16
C ALA A 6 7.17 3.44 8.16
N ARG A 7 7.18 4.24 9.23
CA ARG A 7 6.32 5.43 9.44
C ARG A 7 6.30 6.44 8.30
N HIS A 8 7.36 6.48 7.50
CA HIS A 8 7.47 7.38 6.35
C HIS A 8 6.73 6.86 5.09
N VAL A 9 6.39 5.58 5.05
CA VAL A 9 5.72 4.93 3.90
C VAL A 9 4.21 5.06 4.00
N HIS A 10 3.66 5.11 5.21
CA HIS A 10 2.22 5.05 5.50
C HIS A 10 1.74 6.31 6.25
N PRO A 11 1.68 7.49 5.60
CA PRO A 11 1.28 8.73 6.27
C PRO A 11 -0.16 8.70 6.79
N THR A 12 -1.03 7.90 6.18
CA THR A 12 -2.43 7.74 6.59
C THR A 12 -2.64 6.85 7.81
N CYS A 13 -1.63 6.03 8.17
CA CYS A 13 -1.74 5.06 9.27
C CYS A 13 -0.80 5.37 10.45
N GLN A 14 -0.28 6.59 10.53
CA GLN A 14 0.68 6.99 11.57
C GLN A 14 0.11 6.80 12.98
N ASP A 15 -1.14 7.24 13.21
CA ASP A 15 -1.81 7.11 14.52
C ASP A 15 -1.91 5.64 14.98
N ALA A 16 -2.20 4.72 14.05
CA ALA A 16 -2.29 3.29 14.36
C ALA A 16 -0.91 2.66 14.63
N ILE A 17 0.14 3.14 13.97
CA ILE A 17 1.52 2.73 14.24
C ILE A 17 1.96 3.21 15.63
N ASP A 18 1.67 4.47 15.96
CA ASP A 18 2.04 5.06 17.24
C ASP A 18 1.29 4.38 18.40
N ALA A 19 0.01 4.01 18.22
CA ALA A 19 -0.74 3.21 19.19
C ALA A 19 -0.11 1.82 19.43
N LEU A 20 0.32 1.14 18.36
CA LEU A 20 0.99 -0.15 18.48
C LEU A 20 2.36 -0.02 19.14
N GLU A 21 3.13 1.03 18.82
CA GLU A 21 4.40 1.31 19.47
C GLU A 21 4.25 1.66 20.95
N ALA A 22 3.25 2.45 21.31
CA ALA A 22 2.94 2.77 22.71
C ALA A 22 2.66 1.48 23.49
N CYS A 23 1.80 0.61 22.94
CA CYS A 23 1.51 -0.70 23.55
C CYS A 23 2.77 -1.56 23.69
N HIS A 24 3.63 -1.62 22.67
CA HIS A 24 4.88 -2.37 22.72
C HIS A 24 5.89 -1.80 23.73
N ARG A 25 5.93 -0.48 23.93
CA ARG A 25 6.81 0.16 24.93
C ARG A 25 6.35 -0.17 26.35
N GLU A 26 5.06 0.00 26.63
CA GLU A 26 4.46 -0.27 27.94
C GLU A 26 4.51 -1.76 28.30
N ASN A 27 4.27 -2.64 27.31
CA ASN A 27 4.12 -4.07 27.50
C ASN A 27 5.22 -4.88 26.79
N SER A 28 6.48 -4.45 26.95
CA SER A 28 7.65 -5.02 26.25
C SER A 28 7.80 -6.54 26.34
N PHE A 29 7.41 -7.16 27.46
CA PHE A 29 7.40 -8.64 27.62
C PHE A 29 6.07 -9.28 27.22
N ARG A 30 4.94 -8.60 27.45
CA ARG A 30 3.60 -9.14 27.18
C ARG A 30 3.15 -8.96 25.73
N LYS A 31 3.90 -8.20 24.91
CA LYS A 31 3.75 -8.19 23.45
C LYS A 31 3.83 -9.59 22.83
N PHE A 32 4.64 -10.48 23.41
CA PHE A 32 4.77 -11.87 22.97
C PHE A 32 3.60 -12.76 23.41
N LEU A 33 2.79 -12.30 24.38
CA LEU A 33 1.59 -12.97 24.86
C LEU A 33 0.31 -12.49 24.13
N GLY A 34 0.43 -11.56 23.17
CA GLY A 34 -0.69 -11.09 22.36
C GLY A 34 -1.49 -9.93 22.96
N GLU A 35 -0.98 -9.25 23.98
CA GLU A 35 -1.69 -8.15 24.66
C GLU A 35 -1.93 -6.94 23.74
N CYS A 36 -1.11 -6.78 22.69
CA CYS A 36 -1.23 -5.69 21.71
C CYS A 36 -1.95 -6.12 20.40
N ASN A 37 -2.67 -7.25 20.40
CA ASN A 37 -3.33 -7.77 19.19
C ASN A 37 -4.43 -6.83 18.65
N ASP A 38 -5.08 -6.07 19.52
CA ASP A 38 -6.16 -5.16 19.11
C ASP A 38 -5.59 -3.95 18.35
N ALA A 39 -4.54 -3.32 18.90
CA ALA A 39 -3.78 -2.27 18.23
C ALA A 39 -3.18 -2.77 16.90
N LYS A 40 -2.64 -3.99 16.88
CA LYS A 40 -2.14 -4.63 15.65
C LYS A 40 -3.24 -4.78 14.60
N THR A 41 -4.44 -5.22 15.01
CA THR A 41 -5.58 -5.40 14.11
C THR A 41 -6.02 -4.07 13.49
N GLN A 42 -5.99 -2.99 14.27
CA GLN A 42 -6.31 -1.66 13.78
C GLN A 42 -5.29 -1.18 12.74
N LEU A 43 -3.99 -1.40 12.99
CA LEU A 43 -2.94 -1.11 12.03
C LEU A 43 -3.10 -1.92 10.74
N ASP A 44 -3.33 -3.23 10.86
CA ASP A 44 -3.51 -4.12 9.70
C ASP A 44 -4.68 -3.67 8.80
N ARG A 45 -5.80 -3.22 9.40
CA ARG A 45 -6.94 -2.67 8.66
C ARG A 45 -6.57 -1.40 7.89
N CYS A 46 -5.88 -0.47 8.56
CA CYS A 46 -5.47 0.77 7.92
C CYS A 46 -4.52 0.52 6.73
N LEU A 47 -3.50 -0.32 6.92
CA LEU A 47 -2.56 -0.67 5.87
C LEU A 47 -3.24 -1.37 4.68
N TYR A 48 -4.25 -2.20 4.96
CA TYR A 48 -5.01 -2.88 3.93
C TYR A 48 -5.84 -1.91 3.08
N ASP A 49 -6.46 -0.91 3.70
CA ASP A 49 -7.23 0.10 2.98
C ASP A 49 -6.32 1.00 2.14
N GLU A 50 -5.17 1.41 2.68
CA GLU A 50 -4.16 2.17 1.94
C GLU A 50 -3.65 1.38 0.73
N TYR A 51 -3.32 0.10 0.93
CA TYR A 51 -2.91 -0.78 -0.15
C TYR A 51 -3.97 -0.90 -1.25
N LYS A 52 -5.26 -0.99 -0.89
CA LYS A 52 -6.36 -1.04 -1.86
C LYS A 52 -6.48 0.25 -2.68
N VAL A 53 -6.31 1.40 -2.06
CA VAL A 53 -6.32 2.69 -2.75
C VAL A 53 -5.18 2.75 -3.76
N GLU A 54 -3.98 2.38 -3.32
CA GLU A 54 -2.79 2.37 -4.17
C GLU A 54 -2.91 1.38 -5.33
N GLN A 55 -3.43 0.18 -5.05
CA GLN A 55 -3.69 -0.84 -6.08
C GLN A 55 -4.64 -0.32 -7.16
N LYS A 56 -5.70 0.40 -6.78
CA LYS A 56 -6.64 1.02 -7.74
C LYS A 56 -5.95 2.09 -8.58
N ARG A 57 -5.11 2.93 -7.97
CA ARG A 57 -4.32 3.96 -8.67
C ARG A 57 -3.37 3.33 -9.69
N ASN A 58 -2.61 2.34 -9.27
CA ASN A 58 -1.66 1.62 -10.13
C ASN A 58 -2.37 0.86 -11.26
N LEU A 59 -3.55 0.30 -11.00
CA LEU A 59 -4.35 -0.33 -12.05
C LEU A 59 -4.83 0.70 -13.07
N ALA A 60 -5.33 1.85 -12.64
CA ALA A 60 -5.77 2.92 -13.53
C ALA A 60 -4.60 3.45 -14.39
N GLU A 61 -3.45 3.67 -13.78
CA GLU A 61 -2.24 4.11 -14.47
C GLU A 61 -1.73 3.05 -15.45
N SER A 62 -1.65 1.79 -15.05
CA SER A 62 -1.26 0.68 -15.92
C SER A 62 -2.18 0.56 -17.13
N ARG A 63 -3.49 0.72 -16.95
CA ARG A 63 -4.46 0.76 -18.05
C ARG A 63 -4.19 1.92 -19.01
N ARG A 64 -3.97 3.14 -18.48
CA ARG A 64 -3.64 4.33 -19.31
C ARG A 64 -2.35 4.14 -20.11
N ARG A 65 -1.30 3.62 -19.47
CA ARG A 65 -0.02 3.33 -20.14
C ARG A 65 -0.19 2.26 -21.23
N ARG A 66 -0.97 1.21 -20.96
CA ARG A 66 -1.28 0.15 -21.96
C ARG A 66 -2.09 0.68 -23.14
N THR A 67 -3.07 1.54 -22.91
CA THR A 67 -3.86 2.12 -24.01
C THR A 67 -3.02 3.08 -24.86
N ALA A 68 -2.20 3.92 -24.22
CA ALA A 68 -1.28 4.81 -24.93
C ALA A 68 -0.25 4.04 -25.75
N PHE A 69 0.36 2.99 -25.17
CA PHE A 69 1.32 2.14 -25.88
C PHE A 69 0.68 1.46 -27.11
N LYS A 70 -0.54 0.92 -26.97
CA LYS A 70 -1.25 0.30 -28.10
C LYS A 70 -1.60 1.30 -29.20
N ALA A 71 -2.00 2.52 -28.85
CA ALA A 71 -2.29 3.57 -29.83
C ALA A 71 -1.03 3.95 -30.61
N ASN A 72 0.08 4.22 -29.92
CA ASN A 72 1.37 4.54 -30.56
C ASN A 72 1.90 3.41 -31.45
N MET A 73 1.73 2.14 -31.03
CA MET A 73 2.10 0.98 -31.86
C MET A 73 1.27 0.91 -33.15
N LYS A 74 -0.04 1.18 -33.09
CA LYS A 74 -0.90 1.17 -34.28
C LYS A 74 -0.53 2.29 -35.25
N GLU A 75 -0.28 3.49 -34.74
CA GLU A 75 0.18 4.64 -35.53
C GLU A 75 1.53 4.36 -36.20
N SER A 76 2.48 3.74 -35.48
CA SER A 76 3.79 3.36 -36.03
C SER A 76 3.70 2.28 -37.11
N GLN A 77 2.70 1.40 -37.04
CA GLN A 77 2.45 0.37 -38.06
C GLN A 77 1.84 1.01 -39.32
N GLU A 78 0.86 1.88 -39.15
CA GLU A 78 0.20 2.59 -40.26
C GLU A 78 1.19 3.52 -41.01
N ALA A 79 2.05 4.25 -40.28
CA ALA A 79 3.08 5.12 -40.88
C ALA A 79 4.23 4.38 -41.58
N GLY A 80 4.37 3.07 -41.35
CA GLY A 80 5.36 2.21 -42.02
C GLY A 80 4.82 1.49 -43.25
N GLU A 81 3.50 1.54 -43.49
CA GLU A 81 2.83 0.94 -44.65
C GLU A 81 2.56 1.96 -45.78
N GLU A 82 2.88 3.24 -45.57
CA GLU A 82 2.83 4.35 -46.55
C GLU A 82 4.23 4.69 -47.09
#